data_AF-A0A166J3C8-F1
#
_entry.id   AF-A0A166J3C8-F1
#
_cell.length_a   1.000
_cell.length_b   1.000
_cell.length_c   1.000
_cell.angle_alpha   90.00
_cell.angle_beta   90.00
_cell.angle_gamma   90.00
#
_symmetry.space_group_name_H-M   'P 1'
#
loop_
_entity.id
_entity.type
_entity.pdbx_description
1 polymer ?
#
loop_
_entity_poly.entity_id
_entity_poly.type
_entity_poly.pdbx_seq_one_letter_code
_entity_poly.pdbx_strand_id
1 'polypeptide(L)'
;MDSTDSEKLKDTQGSYFDRSATVARSNFERFETAYARPLITFSVDAFHAHPWMSTFGAIFVSLWATTFLATCATLSSSPVVSFLGMAVLVFASVSFLFFVLTMVTMTLIGVPSLILLLTTSIMILAVSLVILALILSTYIIARLILLLHSEGSMGLSAWIAETKAMLFGGHVRSKDTVEGSYVLVDGEVNAKVEGK
;
A
#
# COMPACT_ATOMS: atom_id res chain seq x y z
N MET A 1 -0.17 -51.60 4.40
CA MET A 1 -1.45 -50.86 4.47
C MET A 1 -2.41 -51.57 3.56
N ASP A 2 -3.45 -52.12 4.17
CA ASP A 2 -4.17 -53.31 3.75
C ASP A 2 -5.30 -52.97 2.76
N SER A 3 -5.30 -53.61 1.60
CA SER A 3 -6.35 -53.44 0.58
C SER A 3 -7.72 -53.91 1.07
N THR A 4 -7.74 -54.78 2.08
CA THR A 4 -8.96 -55.34 2.68
C THR A 4 -9.72 -54.32 3.54
N ASP A 5 -9.06 -53.30 4.07
CA ASP A 5 -9.72 -52.25 4.87
C ASP A 5 -10.49 -51.25 3.99
N SER A 6 -10.02 -51.00 2.76
CA SER A 6 -10.69 -50.11 1.79
C SER A 6 -12.00 -50.71 1.26
N GLU A 7 -12.04 -52.03 1.08
CA GLU A 7 -13.23 -52.75 0.62
C GLU A 7 -14.32 -52.74 1.70
N LYS A 8 -13.96 -53.01 2.96
CA LYS A 8 -14.90 -52.92 4.11
C LYS A 8 -15.45 -51.50 4.31
N LEU A 9 -14.65 -50.47 4.06
CA LEU A 9 -15.09 -49.07 4.18
C LEU A 9 -16.10 -48.69 3.09
N LYS A 10 -15.90 -49.18 1.85
CA LYS A 10 -16.84 -48.99 0.74
C LYS A 10 -18.17 -49.72 0.98
N ASP A 11 -18.11 -50.96 1.44
CA ASP A 11 -19.33 -51.73 1.78
C ASP A 11 -20.10 -51.09 2.93
N THR A 12 -19.37 -50.58 3.92
CA THR A 12 -19.99 -49.87 5.06
C THR A 12 -20.67 -48.58 4.62
N GLN A 13 -20.02 -47.77 3.77
CA GLN A 13 -20.61 -46.55 3.19
C GLN A 13 -21.83 -46.84 2.31
N GLY A 14 -21.76 -47.89 1.47
CA GLY A 14 -22.89 -48.35 0.66
C GLY A 14 -24.10 -48.71 1.52
N SER A 15 -23.90 -49.42 2.64
CA SER A 15 -24.98 -49.80 3.54
C SER A 15 -25.67 -48.60 4.20
N TYR A 16 -24.95 -47.50 4.47
CA TYR A 16 -25.52 -46.27 5.02
C TYR A 16 -26.37 -45.53 4.00
N PHE A 17 -25.95 -45.49 2.73
CA PHE A 17 -26.76 -44.94 1.65
C PHE A 17 -28.03 -45.75 1.42
N ASP A 18 -27.95 -47.08 1.39
CA ASP A 18 -29.11 -47.94 1.22
C ASP A 18 -30.08 -47.81 2.40
N ARG A 19 -29.57 -47.74 3.63
CA ARG A 19 -30.41 -47.52 4.82
C ARG A 19 -31.10 -46.15 4.77
N SER A 20 -30.37 -45.10 4.39
CA SER A 20 -30.93 -43.75 4.27
C SER A 20 -31.96 -43.66 3.14
N ALA A 21 -31.71 -44.33 2.02
CA ALA A 21 -32.64 -44.42 0.89
C ALA A 21 -33.91 -45.19 1.27
N THR A 22 -33.80 -46.29 2.01
CA THR A 22 -34.98 -47.04 2.52
C THR A 22 -35.78 -46.19 3.51
N VAL A 23 -35.13 -45.45 4.39
CA VAL A 23 -35.84 -44.53 5.31
C VAL A 23 -36.53 -43.41 4.53
N ALA A 24 -35.87 -42.78 3.55
CA ALA A 24 -36.48 -41.75 2.72
C ALA A 24 -37.68 -42.30 1.93
N ARG A 25 -37.56 -43.49 1.32
CA ARG A 25 -38.66 -44.16 0.62
C ARG A 25 -39.83 -44.48 1.54
N SER A 26 -39.58 -45.06 2.71
CA SER A 26 -40.66 -45.37 3.67
C SER A 26 -41.39 -44.12 4.18
N ASN A 27 -40.68 -43.00 4.36
CA ASN A 27 -41.29 -41.72 4.72
C ASN A 27 -42.09 -41.14 3.55
N PHE A 28 -41.58 -41.26 2.33
CA PHE A 28 -42.29 -40.82 1.13
C PHE A 28 -43.56 -41.64 0.89
N GLU A 29 -43.51 -42.97 1.03
CA GLU A 29 -44.68 -43.84 0.94
C GLU A 29 -45.74 -43.50 2.00
N ARG A 30 -45.30 -43.22 3.23
CA ARG A 30 -46.19 -42.79 4.32
C ARG A 30 -46.81 -41.43 4.03
N PHE A 31 -46.05 -40.49 3.47
CA PHE A 31 -46.55 -39.20 3.06
C PHE A 31 -47.51 -39.30 1.88
N GLU A 32 -47.18 -40.11 0.88
CA GLU A 32 -48.01 -40.34 -0.30
C GLU A 32 -49.37 -40.91 0.11
N THR A 33 -49.36 -41.91 1.00
CA THR A 33 -50.57 -42.59 1.44
C THR A 33 -51.40 -41.71 2.39
N ALA A 34 -50.76 -41.02 3.33
CA ALA A 34 -51.46 -40.24 4.35
C ALA A 34 -51.93 -38.87 3.86
N TYR A 35 -51.23 -38.26 2.91
CA TYR A 35 -51.48 -36.87 2.50
C TYR A 35 -51.68 -36.74 0.99
N ALA A 36 -50.82 -37.31 0.15
CA ALA A 36 -50.90 -37.04 -1.29
C ALA A 36 -52.15 -37.67 -1.94
N ARG A 37 -52.40 -38.95 -1.68
CA ARG A 37 -53.58 -39.68 -2.20
C ARG A 37 -54.90 -39.04 -1.80
N PRO A 38 -55.18 -38.76 -0.51
CA PRO A 38 -56.46 -38.17 -0.12
C PRO A 38 -56.64 -36.76 -0.70
N LEU A 39 -55.56 -35.98 -0.85
CA LEU A 39 -55.63 -34.64 -1.43
C LEU A 39 -55.95 -34.68 -2.93
N ILE A 40 -55.34 -35.61 -3.67
CA ILE A 40 -55.61 -35.79 -5.10
C ILE A 40 -57.04 -36.27 -5.30
N THR A 41 -57.50 -37.26 -4.54
CA THR A 41 -58.89 -37.74 -4.66
C THR A 41 -59.88 -36.64 -4.28
N PHE A 42 -59.61 -35.87 -3.22
CA PHE A 42 -60.46 -34.74 -2.83
C PHE A 42 -60.49 -33.64 -3.89
N SER A 43 -59.35 -33.33 -4.52
CA SER A 43 -59.29 -32.34 -5.59
C SER A 43 -60.10 -32.77 -6.80
N VAL A 44 -59.94 -34.03 -7.24
CA VAL A 44 -60.69 -34.60 -8.37
C VAL A 44 -62.20 -34.60 -8.07
N ASP A 45 -62.59 -35.01 -6.86
CA ASP A 45 -63.99 -35.06 -6.46
C ASP A 45 -64.61 -33.66 -6.34
N ALA A 46 -63.86 -32.68 -5.82
CA ALA A 46 -64.27 -31.28 -5.78
C ALA A 46 -64.40 -30.66 -7.18
N PHE A 47 -63.54 -31.03 -8.13
CA PHE A 47 -63.64 -30.62 -9.54
C PHE A 47 -64.89 -31.20 -10.22
N HIS A 48 -65.24 -32.45 -9.92
CA HIS A 48 -66.46 -33.07 -10.45
C HIS A 48 -67.74 -32.46 -9.85
N ALA A 49 -67.73 -32.12 -8.57
CA ALA A 49 -68.90 -31.56 -7.89
C ALA A 49 -69.20 -30.12 -8.35
N HIS A 50 -68.18 -29.25 -8.45
CA HIS A 50 -68.36 -27.83 -8.77
C HIS A 50 -67.23 -27.30 -9.67
N PRO A 51 -67.27 -27.57 -10.99
CA PRO A 51 -66.15 -27.29 -11.88
C PRO A 51 -65.79 -25.80 -11.97
N TRP A 52 -66.75 -24.88 -11.92
CA TRP A 52 -66.47 -23.45 -11.94
C TRP A 52 -65.76 -22.96 -10.67
N MET A 53 -66.27 -23.29 -9.48
CA MET A 53 -65.68 -22.82 -8.22
C MET A 53 -64.28 -23.39 -7.98
N SER A 54 -64.05 -24.65 -8.33
CA SER A 54 -62.73 -25.29 -8.18
C SER A 54 -61.67 -24.65 -9.08
N THR A 55 -62.02 -24.31 -10.33
CA THR A 55 -61.09 -23.68 -11.28
C THR A 55 -60.71 -22.27 -10.84
N PHE A 56 -61.69 -21.47 -10.39
CA PHE A 56 -61.42 -20.13 -9.85
C PHE A 56 -60.55 -20.18 -8.58
N GLY A 57 -60.83 -21.13 -7.67
CA GLY A 57 -60.02 -21.34 -6.47
C GLY A 57 -58.58 -21.72 -6.80
N ALA A 58 -58.36 -22.65 -7.74
CA ALA A 58 -57.03 -23.08 -8.15
C ALA A 58 -56.21 -21.94 -8.78
N ILE A 59 -56.82 -21.15 -9.67
CA ILE A 59 -56.16 -19.99 -10.28
C ILE A 59 -55.77 -18.98 -9.21
N PHE A 60 -56.70 -18.64 -8.31
CA PHE A 60 -56.44 -17.70 -7.23
C PHE A 60 -55.31 -18.21 -6.33
N VAL A 61 -55.37 -19.44 -5.85
CA VAL A 61 -54.29 -20.01 -5.00
C VAL A 61 -52.95 -19.99 -5.71
N SER A 62 -52.88 -20.31 -7.00
CA SER A 62 -51.63 -20.26 -7.77
C SER A 62 -51.05 -18.84 -7.89
N LEU A 63 -51.92 -17.85 -8.08
CA LEU A 63 -51.53 -16.45 -8.24
C LEU A 63 -51.06 -15.85 -6.90
N TRP A 64 -51.73 -16.19 -5.81
CA TRP A 64 -51.30 -15.81 -4.48
C TRP A 64 -50.02 -16.52 -4.05
N ALA A 65 -49.86 -17.81 -4.37
CA ALA A 65 -48.65 -18.57 -4.05
C ALA A 65 -47.42 -18.02 -4.78
N THR A 66 -47.53 -17.69 -6.07
CA THR A 66 -46.43 -17.11 -6.85
C THR A 66 -46.06 -15.71 -6.35
N THR A 67 -47.05 -14.88 -6.04
CA THR A 67 -46.82 -13.53 -5.50
C THR A 67 -46.18 -13.59 -4.10
N PHE A 68 -46.66 -14.48 -3.24
CA PHE A 68 -46.11 -14.68 -1.90
C PHE A 68 -44.66 -15.18 -1.97
N LEU A 69 -44.37 -16.16 -2.83
CA LEU A 69 -43.02 -16.70 -2.99
C LEU A 69 -42.04 -15.64 -3.54
N ALA A 70 -42.47 -14.85 -4.52
CA ALA A 70 -41.69 -13.73 -5.06
C ALA A 70 -41.41 -12.67 -3.98
N THR A 71 -42.41 -12.38 -3.14
CA THR A 71 -42.29 -11.43 -2.02
C THR A 71 -41.32 -11.96 -0.97
N CYS A 72 -41.45 -13.23 -0.55
CA CYS A 72 -40.51 -13.87 0.37
C CYS A 72 -39.07 -13.89 -0.15
N ALA A 73 -38.85 -14.16 -1.44
CA ALA A 73 -37.53 -14.12 -2.06
C ALA A 73 -36.91 -12.72 -2.00
N THR A 74 -37.71 -11.68 -2.19
CA THR A 74 -37.27 -10.28 -2.15
C THR A 74 -37.01 -9.81 -0.71
N LEU A 75 -37.86 -10.20 0.24
CA LEU A 75 -37.64 -9.91 1.66
C LEU A 75 -36.43 -10.66 2.23
N SER A 76 -36.13 -11.87 1.72
CA SER A 76 -34.96 -12.64 2.14
C SER A 76 -33.64 -11.98 1.71
N SER A 77 -33.61 -11.22 0.61
CA SER A 77 -32.40 -10.53 0.14
C SER A 77 -32.27 -9.09 0.65
N SER A 78 -33.38 -8.47 1.05
CA SER A 78 -33.42 -7.11 1.62
C SER A 78 -32.42 -6.86 2.78
N PRO A 79 -32.32 -7.70 3.83
CA PRO A 79 -31.40 -7.42 4.93
C PRO A 79 -29.93 -7.45 4.50
N VAL A 80 -29.58 -8.27 3.50
CA VAL A 80 -28.22 -8.37 2.96
C VAL A 80 -27.86 -7.09 2.19
N VAL A 81 -28.77 -6.58 1.37
CA VAL A 81 -28.56 -5.34 0.60
C VAL A 81 -28.48 -4.13 1.53
N SER A 82 -29.35 -4.05 2.54
CA SER A 82 -29.31 -2.97 3.53
C SER A 82 -28.02 -3.02 4.37
N PHE A 83 -27.57 -4.20 4.78
CA PHE A 83 -26.30 -4.36 5.48
C PHE A 83 -25.12 -3.91 4.62
N LEU A 84 -25.09 -4.30 3.33
CA LEU A 84 -24.04 -3.89 2.41
C LEU A 84 -24.04 -2.38 2.18
N GLY A 85 -25.21 -1.78 2.00
CA GLY A 85 -25.35 -0.32 1.86
C GLY A 85 -24.85 0.43 3.10
N MET A 86 -25.23 -0.03 4.29
CA MET A 86 -24.75 0.54 5.56
C MET A 86 -23.25 0.36 5.74
N ALA A 87 -22.69 -0.80 5.38
CA ALA A 87 -21.26 -1.06 5.48
C ALA A 87 -20.45 -0.11 4.58
N VAL A 88 -20.89 0.09 3.33
CA VAL A 88 -20.27 1.04 2.39
C VAL A 88 -20.37 2.47 2.91
N LEU A 89 -21.53 2.86 3.45
CA LEU A 89 -21.74 4.20 3.99
C LEU A 89 -20.86 4.47 5.22
N VAL A 90 -20.75 3.50 6.13
CA VAL A 90 -19.84 3.59 7.28
C VAL A 90 -18.40 3.72 6.79
N PHE A 91 -17.96 2.87 5.86
CA PHE A 91 -16.59 2.93 5.32
C PHE A 91 -16.30 4.27 4.62
N ALA A 92 -17.24 4.78 3.83
CA ALA A 92 -17.14 6.06 3.17
C ALA A 92 -17.07 7.22 4.18
N SER A 93 -17.91 7.19 5.22
CA SER A 93 -17.92 8.22 6.27
C SER A 93 -16.62 8.26 7.05
N VAL A 94 -16.06 7.10 7.41
CA VAL A 94 -14.78 6.99 8.11
C VAL A 94 -13.66 7.49 7.21
N SER A 95 -13.62 7.06 5.95
CA SER A 95 -12.62 7.51 4.98
C SER A 95 -12.65 9.02 4.77
N PHE A 96 -13.85 9.60 4.69
CA PHE A 96 -14.04 11.04 4.60
C PHE A 96 -13.53 11.78 5.84
N LEU A 97 -13.80 11.27 7.04
CA LEU A 97 -13.27 11.85 8.29
C LEU A 97 -11.74 11.83 8.32
N PHE A 98 -11.11 10.73 7.92
CA PHE A 98 -9.64 10.66 7.81
C PHE A 98 -9.09 11.66 6.81
N PHE A 99 -9.76 11.82 5.67
CA PHE A 99 -9.37 12.80 4.66
C PHE A 99 -9.44 14.23 5.20
N VAL A 100 -10.54 14.60 5.85
CA VAL A 100 -10.71 15.93 6.47
C VAL A 100 -9.65 16.16 7.54
N LEU A 101 -9.42 15.18 8.42
CA LEU A 101 -8.41 15.28 9.47
C LEU A 101 -7.00 15.45 8.89
N THR A 102 -6.68 14.74 7.82
CA THR A 102 -5.41 14.86 7.11
C THR A 102 -5.25 16.26 6.49
N MET A 103 -6.30 16.79 5.87
CA MET A 103 -6.28 18.13 5.30
C MET A 103 -6.11 19.21 6.38
N VAL A 104 -6.82 19.09 7.50
CA VAL A 104 -6.70 20.02 8.64
C VAL A 104 -5.30 19.95 9.25
N THR A 105 -4.75 18.76 9.47
CA THR A 105 -3.40 18.61 10.04
C THR A 105 -2.33 19.15 9.09
N MET A 106 -2.44 18.87 7.78
CA MET A 106 -1.50 19.42 6.79
C MET A 106 -1.55 20.93 6.70
N THR A 107 -2.74 21.54 6.76
CA THR A 107 -2.87 23.01 6.72
C THR A 107 -2.47 23.67 8.02
N LEU A 108 -2.84 23.11 9.17
CA LEU A 108 -2.62 23.72 10.47
C LEU A 108 -1.20 23.49 11.02
N ILE A 109 -0.56 22.38 10.65
CA ILE A 109 0.76 22.01 11.16
C ILE A 109 1.78 21.96 10.02
N GLY A 110 1.45 21.29 8.92
CA GLY A 110 2.36 21.08 7.79
C GLY A 110 2.83 22.40 7.16
N VAL A 111 1.89 23.25 6.74
CA VAL A 111 2.18 24.55 6.12
C VAL A 111 3.01 25.47 7.03
N PRO A 112 2.61 25.77 8.29
CA PRO A 112 3.40 26.64 9.15
C PRO A 112 4.75 26.02 9.50
N SER A 113 4.85 24.69 9.70
CA SER A 113 6.14 24.04 9.93
C SER A 113 7.07 24.19 8.72
N LEU A 114 6.55 24.06 7.50
CA LEU A 114 7.34 24.23 6.28
C LEU A 114 7.80 25.68 6.12
N ILE A 115 6.93 26.65 6.38
CA ILE A 115 7.28 28.08 6.36
C ILE A 115 8.35 28.38 7.40
N LEU A 116 8.22 27.85 8.62
CA LEU A 116 9.22 28.02 9.68
C LEU A 116 10.57 27.38 9.29
N LEU A 117 10.56 26.19 8.70
CA LEU A 117 11.77 25.53 8.22
C LEU A 117 12.45 26.34 7.10
N LEU A 118 11.67 26.86 6.16
CA LEU A 118 12.19 27.61 5.02
C LEU A 118 12.76 28.96 5.48
N THR A 119 12.03 29.67 6.34
CA THR A 119 12.47 30.96 6.90
C THR A 119 13.72 30.81 7.76
N THR A 120 13.79 29.81 8.63
CA THR A 120 15.00 29.53 9.43
C THR A 120 16.19 29.16 8.56
N SER A 121 15.99 28.32 7.53
CA SER A 121 17.06 27.97 6.58
C SER A 121 17.59 29.18 5.82
N ILE A 122 16.70 30.04 5.31
CA ILE A 122 17.09 31.28 4.61
C ILE A 122 17.84 32.22 5.56
N MET A 123 17.38 32.38 6.79
CA MET A 123 18.05 33.22 7.79
C MET A 123 19.46 32.69 8.11
N ILE A 124 19.62 31.38 8.32
CA ILE A 124 20.92 30.76 8.57
C ILE A 124 21.85 30.96 7.38
N LEU A 125 21.35 30.78 6.16
CA LEU A 125 22.13 31.00 4.93
C LEU A 125 22.56 32.47 4.82
N ALA A 126 21.66 33.42 5.06
CA ALA A 126 21.98 34.84 5.02
C ALA A 126 23.04 35.21 6.07
N VAL A 127 22.88 34.74 7.30
CA VAL A 127 23.87 34.94 8.38
C VAL A 127 25.21 34.32 8.00
N SER A 128 25.21 33.10 7.46
CA SER A 128 26.43 32.43 7.01
C SER A 128 27.14 33.20 5.90
N LEU A 129 26.40 33.77 4.94
CA LEU A 129 26.98 34.59 3.87
C LEU A 129 27.59 35.88 4.41
N VAL A 130 26.91 36.56 5.35
CA VAL A 130 27.45 37.77 5.99
C VAL A 130 28.72 37.45 6.77
N ILE A 131 28.72 36.39 7.57
CA ILE A 131 29.90 35.94 8.32
C ILE A 131 31.04 35.60 7.36
N LEU A 132 30.78 34.86 6.28
CA LEU A 132 31.78 34.53 5.27
C LEU A 132 32.35 35.79 4.63
N ALA A 133 31.51 36.77 4.27
CA ALA A 133 31.95 38.03 3.69
C ALA A 133 32.79 38.85 4.67
N LEU A 134 32.43 38.89 5.95
CA LEU A 134 33.20 39.57 7.00
C LEU A 134 34.56 38.90 7.22
N ILE A 135 34.62 37.57 7.30
CA ILE A 135 35.87 36.83 7.43
C ILE A 135 36.77 37.07 6.22
N LEU A 136 36.20 36.97 5.01
CA LEU A 136 36.94 37.19 3.77
C LEU A 136 37.46 38.63 3.68
N SER A 137 36.62 39.62 4.00
CA SER A 137 37.02 41.03 4.02
C SER A 137 38.13 41.28 5.03
N THR A 138 38.00 40.75 6.26
CA THR A 138 39.01 40.88 7.32
C THR A 138 40.32 40.23 6.90
N TYR A 139 40.27 39.05 6.29
CA TYR A 139 41.45 38.35 5.76
C TYR A 139 42.15 39.18 4.67
N ILE A 140 41.39 39.69 3.71
CA ILE A 140 41.92 40.50 2.60
C ILE A 140 42.60 41.77 3.14
N ILE A 141 41.97 42.46 4.10
CA ILE A 141 42.51 43.67 4.73
C ILE A 141 43.76 43.33 5.55
N ALA A 142 43.72 42.30 6.39
CA ALA A 142 44.85 41.89 7.21
C ALA A 142 46.06 41.52 6.32
N ARG A 143 45.82 40.80 5.21
CA ARG A 143 46.84 40.46 4.23
C ARG A 143 47.43 41.71 3.58
N LEU A 144 46.60 42.67 3.17
CA LEU A 144 47.08 43.95 2.62
C LEU A 144 47.97 44.70 3.60
N ILE A 145 47.58 44.78 4.87
CA ILE A 145 48.36 45.45 5.93
C ILE A 145 49.72 44.77 6.11
N LEU A 146 49.74 43.43 6.14
CA LEU A 146 51.00 42.68 6.24
C LEU A 146 51.95 42.95 5.07
N LEU A 147 51.42 42.96 3.83
CA LEU A 147 52.23 43.23 2.63
C LEU A 147 52.72 44.69 2.57
N LEU A 148 51.89 45.66 2.96
CA LEU A 148 52.31 47.07 3.05
C LEU A 148 53.41 47.27 4.09
N HIS A 149 53.33 46.55 5.21
CA HIS A 149 54.33 46.64 6.27
C HIS A 149 55.68 46.00 5.86
N SER A 150 55.65 44.89 5.09
CA SER A 150 56.88 44.20 4.66
C SER A 150 57.56 44.83 3.45
N GLU A 151 56.79 45.31 2.46
CA GLU A 151 57.31 45.70 1.13
C GLU A 151 57.01 47.16 0.75
N GLY A 152 56.32 47.93 1.60
CA GLY A 152 55.95 49.31 1.33
C GLY A 152 54.98 49.45 0.14
N SER A 153 55.26 50.36 -0.79
CA SER A 153 54.38 50.65 -1.93
C SER A 153 54.32 49.53 -2.97
N MET A 154 55.34 48.66 -3.05
CA MET A 154 55.33 47.48 -3.93
C MET A 154 54.37 46.39 -3.44
N GLY A 155 54.10 46.32 -2.13
CA GLY A 155 53.14 45.34 -1.58
C GLY A 155 51.71 45.53 -2.11
N LEU A 156 51.35 46.74 -2.55
CA LEU A 156 50.02 47.05 -3.08
C LEU A 156 49.81 46.43 -4.48
N SER A 157 50.83 46.47 -5.34
CA SER A 157 50.75 45.83 -6.68
C SER A 157 50.79 44.31 -6.59
N ALA A 158 51.58 43.76 -5.66
CA ALA A 158 51.60 42.32 -5.36
C ALA A 158 50.24 41.83 -4.83
N TRP A 159 49.62 42.56 -3.91
CA TRP A 159 48.29 42.25 -3.38
C TRP A 159 47.19 42.30 -4.47
N ILE A 160 47.22 43.29 -5.38
CA ILE A 160 46.25 43.35 -6.50
C ILE A 160 46.42 42.13 -7.41
N ALA A 161 47.65 41.75 -7.73
CA ALA A 161 47.93 40.59 -8.56
C ALA A 161 47.45 39.28 -7.91
N GLU A 162 47.73 39.10 -6.60
CA GLU A 162 47.27 37.94 -5.82
C GLU A 162 45.74 37.89 -5.71
N THR A 163 45.08 39.00 -5.39
CA THR A 163 43.61 39.09 -5.26
C THR A 163 42.92 38.83 -6.59
N LYS A 164 43.45 39.38 -7.69
CA LYS A 164 42.93 39.13 -9.04
C LYS A 164 43.10 37.67 -9.44
N ALA A 165 44.24 37.05 -9.09
CA ALA A 165 44.47 35.62 -9.33
C ALA A 165 43.52 34.74 -8.49
N MET A 166 43.21 35.11 -7.25
CA MET A 166 42.26 34.36 -6.42
C MET A 166 40.80 34.49 -6.89
N LEU A 167 40.38 35.67 -7.36
CA LEU A 167 39.00 35.91 -7.82
C LEU A 167 38.74 35.42 -9.26
N PHE A 168 39.73 35.51 -10.14
CA PHE A 168 39.56 35.19 -11.57
C PHE A 168 40.41 34.00 -12.06
N GLY A 169 41.38 33.54 -11.28
CA GLY A 169 42.30 32.46 -11.68
C GLY A 169 41.83 31.04 -11.34
N GLY A 170 40.63 30.88 -10.77
CA GLY A 170 40.11 29.60 -10.29
C GLY A 170 39.73 28.54 -11.33
N HIS A 171 40.00 28.73 -12.63
CA HIS A 171 39.57 27.80 -13.68
C HIS A 171 40.68 27.22 -14.57
N VAL A 172 41.96 27.31 -14.17
CA VAL A 172 43.05 26.67 -14.93
C VAL A 172 44.04 25.98 -13.99
N ARG A 173 43.64 24.86 -13.38
CA ARG A 173 44.61 23.83 -12.98
C ARG A 173 43.95 22.48 -12.69
N SER A 174 43.96 21.60 -13.68
CA SER A 174 44.34 20.18 -13.52
C SER A 174 44.01 19.40 -14.79
N LYS A 175 44.96 19.30 -15.73
CA LYS A 175 44.95 18.20 -16.70
C LYS A 175 46.31 17.58 -17.03
N ASP A 176 47.41 18.06 -16.43
CA ASP A 176 48.75 17.58 -16.77
C ASP A 176 49.48 17.03 -15.54
N THR A 177 49.01 15.91 -14.98
CA THR A 177 49.85 15.09 -14.07
C THR A 177 49.39 13.63 -14.06
N VAL A 178 49.40 12.97 -15.22
CA VAL A 178 49.46 11.50 -15.28
C VAL A 178 50.39 11.11 -16.44
N GLU A 179 51.68 11.47 -16.36
CA GLU A 179 52.71 10.81 -17.14
C GLU A 179 53.98 10.63 -16.29
N GLY A 180 54.25 9.36 -15.97
CA GLY A 180 55.59 8.80 -15.98
C GLY A 180 56.57 9.23 -14.90
N SER A 181 56.61 8.51 -13.77
CA SER A 181 57.88 8.24 -13.12
C SER A 181 57.81 6.98 -12.25
N TYR A 182 58.06 5.82 -12.86
CA TYR A 182 58.53 4.64 -12.16
C TYR A 182 59.96 4.38 -12.63
N VAL A 183 60.92 5.02 -11.97
CA VAL A 183 62.33 4.63 -12.04
C VAL A 183 62.63 3.90 -10.74
N LEU A 184 62.46 2.57 -10.75
CA LEU A 184 63.06 1.71 -9.73
C LEU A 184 64.47 1.38 -10.20
N VAL A 185 65.43 2.09 -9.60
CA VAL A 185 66.87 1.86 -9.72
C VAL A 185 67.23 0.58 -8.98
N ASP A 186 67.80 -0.36 -9.73
CA ASP A 186 68.53 -1.52 -9.21
C ASP A 186 69.68 -1.05 -8.31
N GLY A 187 69.76 -1.62 -7.10
CA GLY A 187 70.71 -1.24 -6.06
C GLY A 187 71.28 -2.47 -5.36
N GLU A 188 72.17 -3.14 -6.09
CA GLU A 188 73.15 -4.14 -5.69
C GLU A 188 73.64 -4.05 -4.22
N VAL A 189 73.50 -5.13 -3.44
CA VAL A 189 74.19 -5.29 -2.15
C VAL A 189 75.06 -6.55 -2.21
N ASN A 190 76.32 -6.35 -2.56
CA ASN A 190 77.39 -7.34 -2.42
C ASN A 190 78.15 -7.13 -1.09
N ALA A 191 78.26 -8.23 -0.35
CA ALA A 191 79.25 -8.65 0.64
C ALA A 191 80.19 -7.63 1.33
N LYS A 192 80.27 -7.71 2.68
CA LYS A 192 81.57 -7.64 3.36
C LYS A 192 81.64 -8.45 4.66
N VAL A 193 82.65 -9.31 4.67
CA VAL A 193 83.20 -10.14 5.75
C VAL A 193 83.97 -9.30 6.76
N GLU A 194 83.80 -9.57 8.06
CA GLU A 194 84.73 -9.42 9.21
C GLU A 194 83.90 -9.80 10.47
N GLY A 195 84.28 -10.63 11.43
CA GLY A 195 85.54 -11.23 11.83
C GLY A 195 85.59 -11.21 13.37
N LYS A 196 85.37 -12.35 14.04
CA LYS A 196 86.02 -12.81 15.29
C LYS A 196 85.36 -14.08 15.83
#